data_AF-M2P339-F1
#
_entry.id   AF-M2P339-F1
#
_cell.length_a   1.000
_cell.length_b   1.000
_cell.length_c   1.000
_cell.angle_alpha   90.00
_cell.angle_beta   90.00
_cell.angle_gamma   90.00
#
_symmetry.space_group_name_H-M   'P 1'
#
loop_
_entity.id
_entity.type
_entity.pdbx_description
1 polymer ?
#
loop_
_entity_poly.entity_id
_entity_poly.type
_entity_poly.pdbx_seq_one_letter_code
_entity_poly.pdbx_strand_id
1 'polypeptide(L)'
;MDSAASAVNRMVDRGCDLLELIEFLRAYETFRLSPLRLMWILDDAAGIPWTTTRQEFGSMFDPDLRPLTSQTEIEARWQNLLHTRRT
;
A
#
# COMPACT_ATOMS: atom_id res chain seq x y z
N MET A 1 -5.18 9.68 -19.37
CA MET A 1 -5.68 8.94 -18.19
C MET A 1 -4.45 8.64 -17.35
N ASP A 2 -4.32 9.23 -16.16
CA ASP A 2 -3.21 8.86 -15.28
C ASP A 2 -3.33 7.37 -14.95
N SER A 3 -2.23 6.64 -15.07
CA SER A 3 -2.23 5.23 -14.70
C SER A 3 -2.39 5.09 -13.18
N ALA A 4 -2.98 3.98 -12.72
CA ALA A 4 -3.06 3.69 -11.29
C ALA A 4 -1.67 3.78 -10.61
N ALA A 5 -0.62 3.32 -11.30
CA ALA A 5 0.76 3.43 -10.83
C ALA A 5 1.21 4.88 -10.64
N SER A 6 0.94 5.78 -11.60
CA SER A 6 1.28 7.20 -11.48
C SER A 6 0.56 7.87 -10.31
N ALA A 7 -0.68 7.49 -10.03
CA ALA A 7 -1.43 8.00 -8.89
C ALA A 7 -0.88 7.46 -7.56
N VAL A 8 -0.58 6.17 -7.49
CA VAL A 8 0.03 5.52 -6.31
C VAL A 8 1.35 6.18 -5.95
N ASN A 9 2.25 6.39 -6.91
CA ASN A 9 3.54 7.03 -6.65
C ASN A 9 3.36 8.41 -6.00
N ARG A 10 2.43 9.23 -6.53
CA ARG A 10 2.13 10.56 -5.95
C ARG A 10 1.54 10.49 -4.55
N MET A 11 0.67 9.52 -4.27
CA MET A 11 0.10 9.34 -2.94
C MET A 11 1.19 8.98 -1.92
N VAL A 12 2.07 8.04 -2.30
CA VAL A 12 3.21 7.63 -1.49
C VAL A 12 4.21 8.77 -1.26
N ASP A 13 4.54 9.56 -2.29
CA ASP A 13 5.44 10.70 -2.16
C ASP A 13 4.86 11.82 -1.28
N ARG A 14 3.52 11.92 -1.19
CA ARG A 14 2.84 12.82 -0.25
C ARG A 14 2.73 12.27 1.17
N GLY A 15 3.09 11.00 1.39
CA GLY A 15 3.00 10.35 2.70
C GLY A 15 1.57 10.00 3.10
N CYS A 16 0.75 9.55 2.14
CA CYS A 16 -0.63 9.11 2.41
C CYS A 16 -0.70 7.97 3.43
N ASP A 17 -1.88 7.73 3.98
CA ASP A 17 -2.13 6.58 4.84
C ASP A 17 -2.21 5.29 4.00
N LEU A 18 -1.82 4.14 4.58
CA LEU A 18 -1.90 2.86 3.85
C LEU A 18 -3.35 2.45 3.57
N LEU A 19 -4.26 2.71 4.51
CA LEU A 19 -5.68 2.41 4.32
C LEU A 19 -6.31 3.32 3.26
N GLU A 20 -5.94 4.60 3.22
CA GLU A 20 -6.36 5.53 2.17
C GLU A 20 -5.90 5.02 0.79
N LEU A 21 -4.66 4.53 0.67
CA LEU A 21 -4.15 3.94 -0.55
C LEU A 21 -4.93 2.68 -0.98
N ILE A 22 -5.25 1.80 -0.03
CA ILE A 22 -6.04 0.58 -0.28
C ILE A 22 -7.45 0.95 -0.74
N GLU A 23 -8.09 1.92 -0.11
CA GLU A 23 -9.42 2.41 -0.50
C GLU A 23 -9.41 3.03 -1.90
N PHE A 24 -8.40 3.87 -2.19
CA PHE A 24 -8.18 4.42 -3.52
C PHE A 24 -8.04 3.32 -4.58
N LEU A 25 -7.22 2.29 -4.31
CA LEU A 25 -7.03 1.17 -5.23
C LEU A 25 -8.27 0.28 -5.37
N ARG A 26 -9.09 0.15 -4.33
CA ARG A 26 -10.38 -0.56 -4.40
C ARG A 26 -11.40 0.16 -5.27
N ALA A 27 -11.34 1.48 -5.34
CA ALA A 27 -12.24 2.29 -6.16
C ALA A 27 -11.89 2.23 -7.66
N TYR A 28 -10.75 1.64 -8.04
CA TYR A 28 -10.41 1.44 -9.45
C TYR A 28 -11.24 0.30 -10.07
N GLU A 29 -12.17 0.65 -10.95
CA GLU A 29 -13.06 -0.31 -11.64
C GLU A 29 -12.31 -1.29 -12.57
N THR A 30 -11.06 -0.99 -12.93
CA THR A 30 -10.29 -1.76 -13.91
C THR A 30 -9.74 -3.07 -13.36
N PHE A 31 -9.74 -3.29 -12.04
CA PHE A 31 -9.29 -4.54 -11.44
C PHE A 31 -9.86 -4.77 -10.04
N ARG A 32 -9.89 -6.03 -9.61
CA ARG A 32 -10.12 -6.38 -8.20
C ARG A 32 -8.81 -6.32 -7.43
N LEU A 33 -8.76 -5.51 -6.37
CA LEU A 33 -7.60 -5.46 -5.48
C LEU A 33 -7.50 -6.75 -4.66
N SER A 34 -6.32 -7.35 -4.66
CA SER A 34 -5.94 -8.52 -3.84
C SER A 34 -4.59 -8.24 -3.18
N PRO A 35 -4.18 -8.99 -2.14
CA PRO A 35 -2.88 -8.79 -1.49
C PRO A 35 -1.69 -8.87 -2.46
N LEU A 36 -1.72 -9.83 -3.40
CA LEU A 36 -0.69 -9.96 -4.43
C LEU A 36 -0.65 -8.73 -5.35
N ARG A 37 -1.82 -8.21 -5.76
CA ARG A 37 -1.93 -7.00 -6.57
C ARG A 37 -1.42 -5.77 -5.83
N LEU A 38 -1.73 -5.62 -4.55
CA LEU A 38 -1.24 -4.52 -3.72
C LEU A 38 0.30 -4.54 -3.66
N MET A 39 0.90 -5.69 -3.36
CA MET A 39 2.35 -5.84 -3.32
C MET A 39 3.00 -5.51 -4.67
N TRP A 40 2.42 -5.99 -5.77
CA TRP A 40 2.95 -5.71 -7.11
C TRP A 40 2.85 -4.24 -7.49
N ILE A 41 1.75 -3.56 -7.15
CA ILE A 41 1.57 -2.13 -7.39
C ILE A 41 2.55 -1.31 -6.55
N LEU A 42 2.78 -1.68 -5.29
CA LEU A 42 3.74 -0.98 -4.43
C LEU A 42 5.19 -1.18 -4.90
N ASP A 43 5.52 -2.37 -5.40
CA ASP A 43 6.83 -2.68 -6.00
C ASP A 43 7.06 -1.85 -7.28
N ASP A 44 6.12 -1.90 -8.21
CA ASP A 44 6.21 -1.24 -9.52
C ASP A 44 6.11 0.29 -9.42
N ALA A 45 5.13 0.81 -8.68
CA ALA A 45 4.82 2.23 -8.65
C ALA A 45 5.58 3.00 -7.57
N ALA A 46 5.79 2.39 -6.41
CA ALA A 46 6.42 3.04 -5.26
C ALA A 46 7.85 2.57 -5.00
N GLY A 47 8.33 1.53 -5.71
CA GLY A 47 9.66 0.96 -5.48
C GLY A 47 9.78 0.28 -4.12
N ILE A 48 8.65 -0.15 -3.52
CA ILE A 48 8.63 -0.85 -2.22
C ILE A 48 8.66 -2.35 -2.51
N PRO A 49 9.76 -3.06 -2.19
CA PRO A 49 9.90 -4.46 -2.53
C PRO A 49 8.74 -5.30 -1.99
N TRP A 50 8.20 -6.19 -2.81
CA TRP A 50 7.08 -7.06 -2.41
C TRP A 50 7.39 -7.88 -1.14
N THR A 51 8.67 -8.27 -0.94
CA THR A 51 9.14 -8.97 0.26
C THR A 51 8.96 -8.11 1.52
N THR A 52 9.25 -6.82 1.41
CA THR A 52 9.09 -5.85 2.49
C THR A 52 7.62 -5.66 2.81
N THR A 53 6.77 -5.45 1.80
CA THR A 53 5.31 -5.33 2.03
C THR A 53 4.76 -6.60 2.70
N ARG A 54 5.18 -7.79 2.24
CA ARG A 54 4.74 -9.07 2.82
C ARG A 54 5.18 -9.22 4.27
N GLN A 55 6.43 -8.83 4.59
CA GLN A 55 6.97 -8.93 5.94
C GLN A 55 6.29 -7.96 6.90
N GLU A 56 6.12 -6.71 6.48
CA GLU A 56 5.61 -5.64 7.34
C GLU A 56 4.10 -5.76 7.57
N PHE A 57 3.34 -6.12 6.53
CA PHE A 57 1.87 -6.04 6.53
C PHE A 57 1.16 -7.38 6.33
N GLY A 58 1.87 -8.47 6.00
CA GLY A 58 1.25 -9.74 5.64
C GLY A 58 0.38 -10.37 6.74
N SER A 59 0.62 -10.04 8.01
CA SER A 59 -0.20 -10.47 9.14
C SER A 59 -1.20 -9.42 9.63
N MET A 60 -1.18 -8.21 9.06
CA MET A 60 -2.02 -7.10 9.49
C MET A 60 -3.34 -7.00 8.72
N PHE A 61 -3.48 -7.79 7.66
CA PHE A 61 -4.64 -7.78 6.79
C PHE A 61 -5.16 -9.19 6.54
N ASP A 62 -6.48 -9.31 6.36
CA ASP A 62 -7.09 -10.53 5.86
C ASP A 62 -6.89 -10.68 4.33
N PRO A 63 -7.30 -11.81 3.73
CA PRO A 63 -7.20 -12.01 2.28
C PRO A 63 -7.97 -10.99 1.43
N ASP A 64 -8.98 -10.32 2.00
CA ASP A 64 -9.76 -9.27 1.35
C ASP A 64 -9.19 -7.85 1.63
N LEU A 65 -8.01 -7.76 2.25
CA LEU A 65 -7.33 -6.50 2.66
C LEU A 65 -8.11 -5.70 3.71
N ARG A 66 -8.85 -6.36 4.59
CA ARG A 66 -9.44 -5.72 5.76
C ARG A 66 -8.44 -5.76 6.91
N PRO A 67 -8.29 -4.66 7.66
CA PRO A 67 -7.33 -4.61 8.76
C PRO A 67 -7.71 -5.62 9.85
N LEU A 68 -6.74 -6.41 10.29
CA LEU A 68 -6.82 -7.32 11.43
C LEU A 68 -6.24 -6.70 12.71
N THR A 69 -5.53 -5.57 12.58
CA THR A 69 -4.95 -4.81 13.70
C THR A 69 -5.48 -3.37 13.71
N SER A 70 -5.07 -2.59 14.70
CA SER A 70 -5.50 -1.20 14.80
C SER A 70 -4.94 -0.34 13.65
N GLN A 71 -5.75 0.61 13.16
CA GLN A 71 -5.33 1.57 12.14
C GLN A 71 -4.07 2.34 12.55
N THR A 72 -3.96 2.72 13.83
CA THR A 72 -2.78 3.43 14.35
C THR A 72 -1.50 2.61 14.22
N GLU A 73 -1.55 1.30 14.45
CA GLU A 73 -0.38 0.43 14.30
C GLU A 73 0.01 0.27 12.82
N ILE A 74 -0.97 0.08 11.94
CA ILE A 74 -0.76 0.00 10.49
C ILE A 74 -0.07 1.28 10.00
N GLU A 75 -0.59 2.43 10.42
CA GLU A 75 -0.09 3.73 9.99
C GLU A 75 1.32 4.01 10.52
N ALA A 76 1.59 3.67 11.79
CA ALA A 76 2.92 3.82 12.36
C ALA A 76 3.99 3.02 11.58
N ARG A 77 3.67 1.77 11.20
CA ARG A 77 4.58 0.95 10.38
C ARG A 77 4.74 1.49 8.97
N TRP A 78 3.64 1.92 8.36
CA TRP A 78 3.65 2.50 7.03
C TRP A 78 4.52 3.76 6.95
N GLN A 79 4.34 4.70 7.86
CA GLN A 79 5.16 5.92 7.90
C GLN A 79 6.63 5.62 8.18
N ASN A 80 6.94 4.63 9.03
CA ASN A 80 8.31 4.18 9.26
C ASN A 80 8.96 3.62 7.97
N LEU A 81 8.21 2.81 7.21
CA LEU A 81 8.64 2.30 5.92
C LEU A 81 8.88 3.42 4.90
N LEU A 82 7.94 4.37 4.80
CA LEU A 82 8.07 5.52 3.90
C LEU A 82 9.26 6.43 4.26
N HIS A 83 9.54 6.58 5.55
CA HIS A 83 10.71 7.32 6.02
C HIS A 83 12.01 6.62 5.60
N THR A 84 12.11 5.31 5.83
CA THR A 84 13.28 4.49 5.47
C THR A 84 13.55 4.49 3.96
N ARG A 85 12.50 4.56 3.13
CA ARG A 85 12.61 4.67 1.67
C ARG A 85 13.26 5.99 1.21
N ARG A 86 13.06 7.08 1.96
CA ARG A 86 13.50 8.44 1.58
C ARG A 86 14.94 8.75 2.01
N THR A 87 15.47 8.00 2.97
CA THR A 87 16.86 8.09 3.47
C THR A 87 17.80 7.21 2.67
#